data_AF-B6AYH4-F1
#
_entry.id   AF-B6AYH4-F1
#
_cell.length_a   1.000
_cell.length_b   1.000
_cell.length_c   1.000
_cell.angle_alpha   90.00
_cell.angle_beta   90.00
_cell.angle_gamma   90.00
#
_symmetry.space_group_name_H-M   'P 1'
#
loop_
_entity.id
_entity.type
_entity.pdbx_description
1 polymer ?
#
loop_
_entity_poly.entity_id
_entity_poly.type
_entity_poly.pdbx_seq_one_letter_code
_entity_poly.pdbx_strand_id
1 'polypeptide(L)'
;MTALTKYDRLEAAGLWRAAPDQQRIDVIVSLGDATLTIKDTRDQALAHWSLAVIARSNPGKRPALFHPEGDTTETLEIPTDEDEMIRAIEKLRKAVERARPKKGRLRGFLTLALLTAGVSAAIFLLPNAVVDQAIKVVPDVKRAEIGNALLTQMQRATGKPCSSPSANPALVALTRRMTLGEEPTYLAVMRAGVKEAIHIPGGVILLSRTMVEDYESPDVLAGYIIAEQVRRETRDPLRHLLESAGLVATLRLLTTSRMPESAIEDHAKQLLTEKRAPLPTPALLARFETLEIPSSTYGYAVDVTGELTLPLIEGDPLAGATQEPVLPDSAWVRLQAICEG
;
A
#
# COMPACT_ATOMS: atom_id res chain seq x y z
N MET A 1 -46.26 6.46 31.59
CA MET A 1 -47.29 6.06 32.59
C MET A 1 -46.56 5.38 33.73
N THR A 2 -46.31 6.12 34.81
CA THR A 2 -45.59 5.67 35.99
C THR A 2 -46.54 5.05 37.01
N ALA A 3 -46.14 3.91 37.56
CA ALA A 3 -46.92 3.07 38.46
C ALA A 3 -46.93 3.61 39.90
N LEU A 4 -47.54 4.78 40.12
CA LEU A 4 -47.80 5.34 41.45
C LEU A 4 -49.23 5.90 41.48
N THR A 5 -50.20 4.99 41.64
CA THR A 5 -51.61 5.32 41.95
C THR A 5 -52.07 4.43 43.08
N LYS A 6 -51.42 4.52 44.25
CA LYS A 6 -52.04 3.99 45.47
C LYS A 6 -51.70 4.62 46.81
N TYR A 7 -50.65 5.44 46.96
CA TYR A 7 -50.43 6.25 48.16
C TYR A 7 -49.69 7.55 47.78
N ASP A 8 -50.28 8.69 48.08
CA ASP A 8 -49.90 10.02 47.54
C ASP A 8 -48.59 10.61 48.08
N ARG A 9 -47.92 9.94 49.02
CA ARG A 9 -46.59 10.30 49.51
C ARG A 9 -46.11 9.18 50.42
N LEU A 10 -45.07 8.43 50.02
CA LEU A 10 -44.47 7.47 50.96
C LEU A 10 -43.61 8.29 51.92
N GLU A 11 -43.98 8.27 53.20
CA GLU A 11 -43.25 8.95 54.27
C GLU A 11 -42.84 7.93 55.34
N ALA A 12 -41.64 8.09 55.88
CA ALA A 12 -41.08 7.19 56.88
C ALA A 12 -40.27 7.98 57.91
N ALA A 13 -40.25 7.51 59.15
CA ALA A 13 -39.37 8.06 60.17
C ALA A 13 -37.90 7.65 59.89
N GLY A 14 -36.97 8.54 60.21
CA GLY A 14 -35.54 8.28 60.09
C GLY A 14 -34.71 9.15 61.00
N LEU A 15 -33.42 8.83 61.09
CA LEU A 15 -32.41 9.65 61.75
C LEU A 15 -31.50 10.25 60.69
N TRP A 16 -31.47 11.58 60.61
CA TRP A 16 -30.59 12.29 59.69
C TRP A 16 -29.46 12.97 60.44
N ARG A 17 -28.31 13.05 59.79
CA ARG A 17 -27.13 13.74 60.28
C ARG A 17 -26.44 14.45 59.11
N ALA A 18 -26.31 15.77 59.22
CA ALA A 18 -25.73 16.59 58.16
C ALA A 18 -24.21 16.39 58.02
N ALA A 19 -23.50 16.23 59.13
CA ALA A 19 -22.05 16.08 59.19
C ALA A 19 -21.62 15.20 60.38
N PRO A 20 -20.40 14.63 60.39
CA PRO A 20 -20.01 13.61 61.37
C PRO A 20 -19.95 14.13 62.81
N ASP A 21 -19.73 15.43 62.98
CA ASP A 21 -19.67 16.19 64.24
C ASP A 21 -21.04 16.69 64.72
N GLN A 22 -22.08 16.58 63.90
CA GLN A 22 -23.44 16.98 64.25
C GLN A 22 -24.25 15.83 64.85
N GLN A 23 -25.16 16.18 65.76
CA GLN A 23 -26.08 15.22 66.38
C GLN A 23 -27.07 14.68 65.36
N ARG A 24 -27.47 13.42 65.53
CA ARG A 24 -28.55 12.80 64.76
C ARG A 24 -29.89 13.41 65.19
N ILE A 25 -30.70 13.80 64.22
CA ILE A 25 -32.01 14.42 64.43
C ILE A 25 -33.08 13.49 63.86
N ASP A 26 -34.20 13.37 64.59
CA ASP A 26 -35.39 12.67 64.08
C ASP A 26 -36.01 13.46 62.92
N VAL A 27 -36.19 12.77 61.80
CA VAL A 27 -36.69 13.35 60.56
C VAL A 27 -37.81 12.52 59.96
N ILE A 28 -38.64 13.18 59.18
CA ILE A 28 -39.61 12.54 58.29
C ILE A 28 -39.03 12.57 56.88
N VAL A 29 -38.84 11.39 56.32
CA VAL A 29 -38.31 11.19 54.98
C VAL A 29 -39.48 10.99 54.04
N SER A 30 -39.56 11.81 53.00
CA SER A 30 -40.60 11.73 52.00
C SER A 30 -40.02 11.39 50.63
N LEU A 31 -40.57 10.35 50.00
CA LEU A 31 -40.18 9.90 48.68
C LEU A 31 -41.12 10.47 47.61
N GLY A 32 -40.58 11.30 46.73
CA GLY A 32 -41.26 11.78 45.52
C GLY A 32 -40.84 11.03 44.25
N ASP A 33 -41.23 11.55 43.09
CA ASP A 33 -40.97 10.91 41.79
C ASP A 33 -39.48 10.82 41.42
N ALA A 34 -38.67 11.80 41.83
CA ALA A 34 -37.25 11.89 41.50
C ALA A 34 -36.36 12.36 42.67
N THR A 35 -36.96 12.73 43.80
CA THR A 35 -36.26 13.31 44.95
C THR A 35 -36.69 12.64 46.25
N LEU A 36 -35.73 12.54 47.18
CA LEU A 36 -35.95 12.19 48.57
C LEU A 36 -35.84 13.48 49.39
N THR A 37 -36.94 13.92 49.99
CA THR A 37 -36.96 15.11 50.85
C THR A 37 -36.88 14.70 52.30
N ILE A 38 -35.96 15.29 53.05
CA ILE A 38 -35.76 15.04 54.48
C ILE A 38 -36.29 16.27 55.23
N LYS A 39 -37.22 16.07 56.15
CA LYS A 39 -37.88 17.14 56.92
C LYS A 39 -37.75 16.94 58.42
N ASP A 40 -37.78 18.03 59.19
CA ASP A 40 -37.88 17.98 60.65
C ASP A 40 -39.30 17.60 61.12
N THR A 41 -39.48 17.40 62.43
CA THR A 41 -40.79 17.07 63.04
C THR A 41 -41.84 18.19 62.95
N ARG A 42 -41.46 19.38 62.46
CA ARG A 42 -42.34 20.53 62.22
C ARG A 42 -42.59 20.75 60.72
N ASP A 43 -42.31 19.73 59.91
CA ASP A 43 -42.46 19.70 58.44
C ASP A 43 -41.55 20.68 57.68
N GLN A 44 -40.47 21.18 58.31
CA GLN A 44 -39.47 22.02 57.65
C GLN A 44 -38.47 21.17 56.89
N ALA A 45 -38.28 21.42 55.59
CA ALA A 45 -37.31 20.69 54.79
C ALA A 45 -35.86 21.04 55.21
N LEU A 46 -35.10 20.00 55.58
CA LEU A 46 -33.70 20.07 55.99
C LEU A 46 -32.77 19.79 54.80
N ALA A 47 -33.09 18.79 53.98
CA ALA A 47 -32.28 18.39 52.83
C ALA A 47 -33.14 17.82 51.68
N HIS A 48 -32.61 17.92 50.46
CA HIS A 48 -33.21 17.36 49.26
C HIS A 48 -32.18 16.55 48.51
N TRP A 49 -32.37 15.23 48.42
CA TRP A 49 -31.48 14.35 47.68
C TRP A 49 -32.11 13.94 46.36
N SER A 50 -31.30 13.89 45.30
CA SER A 50 -31.73 13.31 44.02
C SER A 50 -31.65 11.79 44.11
N LEU A 51 -32.74 11.07 43.81
CA LEU A 51 -32.75 9.60 43.83
C LEU A 51 -31.75 8.97 42.86
N ALA A 52 -31.33 9.72 41.83
CA ALA A 52 -30.31 9.29 40.88
C ALA A 52 -28.89 9.23 41.47
N VAL A 53 -28.70 9.83 42.65
CA VAL A 53 -27.40 10.10 43.28
C VAL A 53 -27.47 9.74 44.77
N ILE A 54 -28.16 8.66 45.13
CA ILE A 54 -28.21 8.13 46.51
C ILE A 54 -27.58 6.74 46.54
N ALA A 55 -26.62 6.56 47.43
CA ALA A 55 -25.92 5.30 47.66
C ALA A 55 -26.28 4.73 49.04
N ARG A 56 -26.21 3.39 49.17
CA ARG A 56 -26.45 2.67 50.43
C ARG A 56 -25.11 2.22 51.00
N SER A 57 -24.77 2.69 52.19
CA SER A 57 -23.48 2.36 52.83
C SER A 57 -23.43 0.93 53.39
N ASN A 58 -24.57 0.34 53.74
CA ASN A 58 -24.65 -0.99 54.35
C ASN A 58 -25.65 -1.95 53.66
N PRO A 59 -25.41 -2.36 52.40
CA PRO A 59 -26.28 -3.31 51.70
C PRO A 59 -26.51 -4.59 52.53
N GLY A 60 -27.76 -5.03 52.63
CA GLY A 60 -28.14 -6.25 53.38
C GLY A 60 -28.16 -6.13 54.90
N LYS A 61 -27.75 -5.00 55.50
CA LYS A 61 -27.83 -4.75 56.95
C LYS A 61 -28.91 -3.74 57.29
N ARG A 62 -29.49 -3.85 58.50
CA ARG A 62 -30.50 -2.94 59.06
C ARG A 62 -30.01 -2.38 60.39
N PRO A 63 -30.32 -1.12 60.76
CA PRO A 63 -31.08 -0.11 59.99
C PRO A 63 -30.36 0.30 58.70
N ALA A 64 -31.10 0.73 57.67
CA ALA A 64 -30.53 1.03 56.36
C ALA A 64 -29.89 2.43 56.38
N LEU A 65 -28.61 2.50 55.99
CA LEU A 65 -27.85 3.74 55.92
C LEU A 65 -27.71 4.19 54.46
N PHE A 66 -28.20 5.39 54.17
CA PHE A 66 -28.13 6.05 52.88
C PHE A 66 -27.32 7.35 52.97
N HIS A 67 -26.71 7.73 51.86
CA HIS A 67 -25.98 8.98 51.70
C HIS A 67 -26.01 9.44 50.23
N PRO A 68 -25.80 10.73 49.94
CA PRO A 68 -25.59 11.19 48.57
C PRO A 68 -24.33 10.58 47.93
N GLU A 69 -24.39 10.19 46.67
CA GLU A 69 -23.21 9.75 45.91
C GLU A 69 -22.26 10.95 45.73
N GLY A 70 -21.05 10.86 46.29
CA GLY A 70 -20.06 11.95 46.32
C GLY A 70 -19.90 12.64 47.68
N ASP A 71 -20.83 12.43 48.61
CA ASP A 71 -20.72 12.89 50.01
C ASP A 71 -21.12 11.77 50.98
N THR A 72 -20.13 11.20 51.68
CA THR A 72 -20.36 10.13 52.67
C THR A 72 -20.52 10.67 54.09
N THR A 73 -20.43 11.99 54.27
CA THR A 73 -20.46 12.64 55.58
C THR A 73 -21.89 12.93 56.04
N GLU A 74 -22.77 13.23 55.07
CA GLU A 74 -24.21 13.32 55.26
C GLU A 74 -24.84 11.92 55.26
N THR A 75 -25.57 11.56 56.32
CA THR A 75 -26.13 10.22 56.46
C THR A 75 -27.59 10.22 56.89
N LEU A 76 -28.39 9.37 56.24
CA LEU A 76 -29.77 9.09 56.58
C LEU A 76 -29.90 7.61 56.99
N GLU A 77 -30.35 7.39 58.21
CA GLU A 77 -30.61 6.07 58.77
C GLU A 77 -32.13 5.83 58.81
N ILE A 78 -32.60 4.82 58.09
CA ILE A 78 -34.01 4.41 58.08
C ILE A 78 -34.13 3.12 58.90
N PRO A 79 -34.99 3.08 59.94
CA PRO A 79 -35.08 1.91 60.82
C PRO A 79 -35.74 0.70 60.13
N THR A 80 -35.74 -0.44 60.83
CA THR A 80 -36.09 -1.75 60.21
C THR A 80 -37.59 -1.93 59.97
N ASP A 81 -38.40 -1.26 60.77
CA ASP A 81 -39.87 -1.21 60.67
C ASP A 81 -40.34 -0.49 59.39
N GLU A 82 -39.57 0.47 58.89
CA GLU A 82 -39.84 1.23 57.66
C GLU A 82 -39.37 0.52 56.37
N ASP A 83 -39.64 -0.80 56.26
CA ASP A 83 -39.13 -1.62 55.16
C ASP A 83 -39.70 -1.24 53.78
N GLU A 84 -40.91 -0.66 53.73
CA GLU A 84 -41.52 -0.18 52.49
C GLU A 84 -40.73 0.96 51.86
N MET A 85 -40.31 1.95 52.67
CA MET A 85 -39.45 3.05 52.24
C MET A 85 -38.11 2.56 51.70
N ILE A 86 -37.48 1.64 52.43
CA ILE A 86 -36.18 1.08 52.03
C ILE A 86 -36.29 0.35 50.68
N ARG A 87 -37.33 -0.47 50.48
CA ARG A 87 -37.59 -1.16 49.21
C ARG A 87 -37.85 -0.18 48.07
N ALA A 88 -38.60 0.89 48.34
CA ALA A 88 -38.93 1.90 47.34
C ALA A 88 -37.68 2.65 46.85
N ILE A 89 -36.82 3.12 47.76
CA ILE A 89 -35.54 3.75 47.43
C ILE A 89 -34.66 2.80 46.60
N GLU A 90 -34.53 1.53 47.01
CA GLU A 90 -33.71 0.56 46.29
C GLU A 90 -34.25 0.22 44.89
N LYS A 91 -35.57 0.11 44.74
CA LYS A 91 -36.22 -0.14 43.46
C LYS A 91 -35.97 1.00 42.48
N LEU A 92 -36.10 2.25 42.94
CA LEU A 92 -35.86 3.44 42.13
C LEU A 92 -34.37 3.56 41.77
N ARG A 93 -33.45 3.34 42.73
CA ARG A 93 -32.01 3.33 42.44
C ARG A 93 -31.63 2.32 41.35
N LYS A 94 -32.13 1.09 41.45
CA LYS A 94 -31.91 0.04 40.43
C LYS A 94 -32.48 0.43 39.07
N ALA A 95 -33.61 1.14 39.02
CA ALA A 95 -34.19 1.63 37.78
C ALA A 95 -33.32 2.71 37.12
N VAL A 96 -32.78 3.66 37.90
CA VAL A 96 -31.89 4.71 37.41
C VAL A 96 -30.54 4.14 36.95
N GLU A 97 -29.95 3.20 37.70
CA GLU A 97 -28.71 2.53 37.27
C GLU A 97 -28.87 1.79 35.94
N ARG A 98 -30.02 1.16 35.70
CA ARG A 98 -30.32 0.48 34.43
C ARG A 98 -30.47 1.45 33.26
N ALA A 99 -30.91 2.68 33.52
CA ALA A 99 -31.07 3.72 32.51
C ALA A 99 -29.76 4.46 32.17
N ARG A 100 -28.68 4.24 32.92
CA ARG A 100 -27.39 4.91 32.68
C ARG A 100 -26.77 4.41 31.36
N PRO A 101 -26.43 5.30 30.40
CA PRO A 101 -25.85 4.89 29.13
C PRO A 101 -24.46 4.29 29.34
N LYS A 102 -24.30 3.01 29.01
CA LYS A 102 -23.01 2.32 29.07
C LYS A 102 -22.13 2.83 27.91
N LYS A 103 -20.93 3.36 28.20
CA LYS A 103 -19.92 3.71 27.19
C LYS A 103 -19.58 2.44 26.38
N GLY A 104 -20.17 2.31 25.19
CA GLY A 104 -20.12 1.07 24.42
C GLY A 104 -18.75 0.80 23.79
N ARG A 105 -18.34 -0.48 23.78
CA ARG A 105 -17.15 -0.99 23.09
C ARG A 105 -17.16 -0.71 21.57
N LEU A 106 -18.35 -0.41 21.01
CA LEU A 106 -18.56 -0.11 19.60
C LEU A 106 -17.69 1.05 19.11
N ARG A 107 -17.54 2.12 19.91
CA ARG A 107 -16.64 3.24 19.54
C ARG A 107 -15.20 2.77 19.39
N GLY A 108 -14.72 1.92 20.30
CA GLY A 108 -13.37 1.33 20.23
C GLY A 108 -13.18 0.43 19.02
N PHE A 109 -14.16 -0.40 18.69
CA PHE A 109 -14.13 -1.24 17.48
C PHE A 109 -14.12 -0.41 16.20
N LEU A 110 -14.94 0.63 16.11
CA LEU A 110 -14.97 1.52 14.93
C LEU A 110 -13.66 2.28 14.76
N THR A 111 -13.07 2.80 15.84
CA THR A 111 -11.77 3.48 15.77
C THR A 111 -10.67 2.52 15.34
N LEU A 112 -10.65 1.29 15.88
CA LEU A 112 -9.65 0.30 15.49
C LEU A 112 -9.83 -0.11 14.03
N ALA A 113 -11.06 -0.37 13.59
CA ALA A 113 -11.37 -0.72 12.20
C ALA A 113 -10.93 0.38 11.23
N LEU A 114 -11.18 1.65 11.55
CA LEU A 114 -10.76 2.77 10.72
C LEU A 114 -9.23 2.90 10.64
N LEU A 115 -8.53 2.75 11.77
CA LEU A 115 -7.07 2.77 11.80
C LEU A 115 -6.47 1.61 10.99
N THR A 116 -6.99 0.39 11.17
CA THR A 116 -6.53 -0.78 10.42
C THR A 116 -6.79 -0.62 8.92
N ALA A 117 -7.96 -0.11 8.53
CA ALA A 117 -8.27 0.18 7.14
C ALA A 117 -7.32 1.24 6.55
N GLY A 118 -7.03 2.32 7.29
CA GLY A 118 -6.11 3.37 6.87
C GLY A 118 -4.67 2.86 6.68
N VAL A 119 -4.16 2.07 7.64
CA VAL A 119 -2.81 1.46 7.55
C VAL A 119 -2.75 0.48 6.38
N SER A 120 -3.79 -0.33 6.18
CA SER A 120 -3.86 -1.27 5.05
C SER A 120 -3.82 -0.52 3.72
N ALA A 121 -4.67 0.51 3.57
CA ALA A 121 -4.67 1.35 2.37
C ALA A 121 -3.30 2.00 2.14
N ALA A 122 -2.62 2.46 3.19
CA ALA A 122 -1.29 3.03 3.08
C ALA A 122 -0.27 2.00 2.55
N ILE A 123 -0.25 0.79 3.10
CA ILE A 123 0.68 -0.27 2.69
C ILE A 123 0.44 -0.72 1.25
N PHE A 124 -0.82 -0.81 0.81
CA PHE A 124 -1.14 -1.29 -0.54
C PHE A 124 -1.08 -0.21 -1.63
N LEU A 125 -1.36 1.05 -1.29
CA LEU A 125 -1.47 2.12 -2.30
C LEU A 125 -0.22 3.00 -2.39
N LEU A 126 0.47 3.32 -1.29
CA LEU A 126 1.63 4.22 -1.34
C LEU A 126 2.78 3.70 -2.21
N PRO A 127 3.18 2.42 -2.16
CA PRO A 127 4.34 1.96 -2.93
C PRO A 127 4.20 2.26 -4.43
N ASN A 128 3.04 1.91 -5.01
CA ASN A 128 2.76 2.15 -6.42
C ASN A 128 2.69 3.65 -6.73
N ALA A 129 2.03 4.45 -5.87
CA ALA A 129 1.92 5.89 -6.07
C ALA A 129 3.28 6.61 -6.04
N VAL A 130 4.21 6.16 -5.19
CA VAL A 130 5.55 6.73 -5.10
C VAL A 130 6.40 6.36 -6.32
N VAL A 131 6.28 5.12 -6.83
CA VAL A 131 6.91 4.70 -8.08
C VAL A 131 6.39 5.50 -9.27
N ASP A 132 5.07 5.68 -9.37
CA ASP A 132 4.43 6.48 -10.42
C ASP A 132 4.94 7.93 -10.41
N GLN A 133 5.09 8.51 -9.22
CA GLN A 133 5.62 9.86 -9.07
C GLN A 133 7.10 9.94 -9.45
N ALA A 134 7.91 8.93 -9.09
CA ALA A 134 9.31 8.87 -9.46
C ALA A 134 9.51 8.80 -10.97
N ILE A 135 8.73 7.99 -11.69
CA ILE A 135 8.85 7.87 -13.15
C ILE A 135 8.58 9.21 -13.85
N LYS A 136 7.64 10.00 -13.35
CA LYS A 136 7.28 11.32 -13.91
C LYS A 136 8.31 12.41 -13.64
N VAL A 137 8.98 12.36 -12.49
CA VAL A 137 9.85 13.45 -12.03
C VAL A 137 11.33 13.20 -12.35
N VAL A 138 11.76 11.94 -12.43
CA VAL A 138 13.16 11.60 -12.68
C VAL A 138 13.54 11.96 -14.12
N PRO A 139 14.45 12.94 -14.34
CA PRO A 139 14.84 13.37 -15.68
C PRO A 139 15.64 12.30 -16.43
N ASP A 140 15.68 12.39 -17.76
CA ASP A 140 16.39 11.43 -18.62
C ASP A 140 17.89 11.32 -18.31
N VAL A 141 18.53 12.43 -17.93
CA VAL A 141 19.93 12.44 -17.49
C VAL A 141 20.14 11.52 -16.28
N LYS A 142 19.19 11.51 -15.34
CA LYS A 142 19.24 10.63 -14.17
C LYS A 142 18.92 9.18 -14.53
N ARG A 143 18.00 8.96 -15.48
CA ARG A 143 17.75 7.62 -16.05
C ARG A 143 19.03 7.05 -16.67
N ALA A 144 19.77 7.85 -17.44
CA ALA A 144 21.05 7.45 -18.03
C ALA A 144 22.14 7.18 -16.99
N GLU A 145 22.24 8.00 -15.93
CA GLU A 145 23.16 7.74 -14.82
C GLU A 145 22.87 6.40 -14.12
N ILE A 146 21.59 6.11 -13.86
CA ILE A 146 21.14 4.84 -13.28
C ILE A 146 21.46 3.67 -14.23
N GLY A 147 21.20 3.83 -15.53
CA GLY A 147 21.55 2.85 -16.56
C GLY A 147 23.04 2.53 -16.59
N ASN A 148 23.90 3.55 -16.56
CA ASN A 148 25.35 3.37 -16.52
C ASN A 148 25.81 2.65 -15.25
N ALA A 149 25.18 2.95 -14.11
CA ALA A 149 25.46 2.25 -12.85
C ALA A 149 25.05 0.76 -12.94
N LEU A 150 23.88 0.46 -13.52
CA LEU A 150 23.44 -0.91 -13.77
C LEU A 150 24.41 -1.65 -14.71
N LEU A 151 24.76 -1.05 -15.84
CA LEU A 151 25.72 -1.62 -16.79
C LEU A 151 27.06 -1.93 -16.10
N THR A 152 27.56 -1.01 -15.28
CA THR A 152 28.80 -1.22 -14.52
C THR A 152 28.71 -2.44 -13.59
N GLN A 153 27.58 -2.66 -12.91
CA GLN A 153 27.38 -3.85 -12.08
C GLN A 153 27.26 -5.12 -12.92
N MET A 154 26.54 -5.07 -14.05
CA MET A 154 26.37 -6.21 -14.96
C MET A 154 27.70 -6.68 -15.57
N GLN A 155 28.62 -5.76 -15.87
CA GLN A 155 29.95 -6.05 -16.44
C GLN A 155 30.78 -7.02 -15.59
N ARG A 156 30.50 -7.15 -14.29
CA ARG A 156 31.15 -8.16 -13.43
C ARG A 156 30.87 -9.59 -13.89
N ALA A 157 29.68 -9.84 -14.44
CA ALA A 157 29.25 -11.15 -14.93
C ALA A 157 29.29 -11.25 -16.46
N THR A 158 29.05 -10.15 -17.18
CA THR A 158 28.94 -10.14 -18.64
C THR A 158 30.24 -9.77 -19.36
N GLY A 159 31.21 -9.20 -18.64
CA GLY A 159 32.36 -8.52 -19.23
C GLY A 159 32.01 -7.14 -19.78
N LYS A 160 33.02 -6.40 -20.26
CA LYS A 160 32.79 -5.10 -20.93
C LYS A 160 32.03 -5.32 -22.25
N PRO A 161 31.22 -4.33 -22.70
CA PRO A 161 30.66 -4.36 -24.04
C PRO A 161 31.75 -4.55 -25.09
N CYS A 162 31.48 -5.39 -26.08
CA CYS A 162 32.34 -5.60 -27.22
C CYS A 162 32.49 -4.28 -27.99
N SER A 163 33.71 -3.98 -28.41
CA SER A 163 34.03 -2.78 -29.19
C SER A 163 35.18 -3.12 -30.13
N SER A 164 34.95 -2.88 -31.42
CA SER A 164 35.97 -3.06 -32.46
C SER A 164 35.94 -1.87 -33.40
N PRO A 165 37.07 -1.20 -33.69
CA PRO A 165 37.11 -0.06 -34.60
C PRO A 165 36.51 -0.34 -35.97
N SER A 166 36.63 -1.58 -36.48
CA SER A 166 36.07 -1.99 -37.77
C SER A 166 34.56 -2.26 -37.74
N ALA A 167 34.02 -2.65 -36.58
CA ALA A 167 32.61 -2.98 -36.38
C ALA A 167 31.76 -1.79 -35.88
N ASN A 168 32.37 -0.86 -35.15
CA ASN A 168 31.68 0.29 -34.54
C ASN A 168 30.82 1.10 -35.54
N PRO A 169 31.28 1.39 -36.78
CA PRO A 169 30.44 2.07 -37.76
C PRO A 169 29.16 1.31 -38.12
N ALA A 170 29.22 -0.03 -38.16
CA ALA A 170 28.05 -0.88 -38.42
C ALA A 170 27.08 -0.87 -37.24
N LEU A 171 27.58 -0.92 -35.99
CA LEU A 171 26.74 -0.79 -34.79
C LEU A 171 26.04 0.57 -34.73
N VAL A 172 26.74 1.65 -35.12
CA VAL A 172 26.15 3.00 -35.19
C VAL A 172 25.11 3.10 -36.31
N ALA A 173 25.34 2.47 -37.47
CA ALA A 173 24.35 2.40 -38.54
C ALA A 173 23.09 1.64 -38.08
N LEU A 174 23.26 0.49 -37.43
CA LEU A 174 22.15 -0.28 -36.86
C LEU A 174 21.39 0.53 -35.82
N THR A 175 22.09 1.16 -34.88
CA THR A 175 21.48 1.99 -33.84
C THR A 175 20.60 3.08 -34.45
N ARG A 176 21.08 3.77 -35.50
CA ARG A 176 20.30 4.77 -36.23
C ARG A 176 19.09 4.16 -36.95
N ARG A 177 19.24 3.02 -37.62
CA ARG A 177 18.14 2.31 -38.30
C ARG A 177 17.03 1.86 -37.34
N MET A 178 17.40 1.52 -36.11
CA MET A 178 16.47 1.04 -35.08
C MET A 178 15.91 2.15 -34.18
N THR A 179 16.44 3.38 -34.24
CA THR A 179 15.95 4.49 -33.42
C THR A 179 14.70 5.09 -34.08
N LEU A 180 13.59 5.13 -33.34
CA LEU A 180 12.34 5.77 -33.76
C LEU A 180 12.00 6.93 -32.83
N GLY A 181 11.55 8.04 -33.44
CA GLY A 181 11.14 9.23 -32.70
C GLY A 181 12.28 9.90 -31.94
N GLU A 182 11.94 10.52 -30.81
CA GLU A 182 12.88 11.30 -30.00
C GLU A 182 13.50 10.51 -28.84
N GLU A 183 13.05 9.28 -28.57
CA GLU A 183 13.57 8.49 -27.46
C GLU A 183 14.95 7.89 -27.81
N PRO A 184 16.00 8.21 -27.02
CA PRO A 184 17.34 7.73 -27.32
C PRO A 184 17.37 6.19 -27.26
N THR A 185 17.90 5.58 -28.31
CA THR A 185 18.19 4.15 -28.36
C THR A 185 19.68 3.96 -28.59
N TYR A 186 20.33 3.22 -27.70
CA TYR A 186 21.74 2.85 -27.81
C TYR A 186 21.86 1.34 -27.77
N LEU A 187 22.77 0.77 -28.55
CA LEU A 187 22.99 -0.66 -28.60
C LEU A 187 24.38 -0.98 -28.02
N ALA A 188 24.45 -2.00 -27.17
CA ALA A 188 25.71 -2.51 -26.63
C ALA A 188 25.75 -4.03 -26.72
N VAL A 189 26.70 -4.57 -27.48
CA VAL A 189 26.88 -6.02 -27.61
C VAL A 189 27.71 -6.53 -26.43
N MET A 190 27.19 -7.52 -25.71
CA MET A 190 27.79 -8.10 -24.52
C MET A 190 28.39 -9.46 -24.85
N ARG A 191 29.64 -9.68 -24.43
CA ARG A 191 30.38 -10.92 -24.74
C ARG A 191 29.75 -12.15 -24.08
N ALA A 192 29.21 -12.01 -22.88
CA ALA A 192 28.62 -13.11 -22.11
C ALA A 192 27.47 -12.63 -21.20
N GLY A 193 26.78 -13.57 -20.57
CA GLY A 193 25.82 -13.35 -19.48
C GLY A 193 24.44 -12.83 -19.91
N VAL A 194 24.37 -12.03 -20.97
CA VAL A 194 23.09 -11.66 -21.60
C VAL A 194 22.63 -12.81 -22.51
N LYS A 195 21.40 -13.32 -22.32
CA LYS A 195 20.88 -14.46 -23.10
C LYS A 195 20.38 -14.06 -24.49
N GLU A 196 19.57 -13.02 -24.58
CA GLU A 196 19.18 -12.42 -25.87
C GLU A 196 19.33 -10.89 -25.71
N ALA A 197 18.26 -10.10 -25.61
CA ALA A 197 18.33 -8.65 -25.45
C ALA A 197 17.72 -8.18 -24.12
N ILE A 198 18.29 -7.15 -23.51
CA ILE A 198 17.82 -6.53 -22.26
C ILE A 198 17.86 -5.01 -22.41
N HIS A 199 16.75 -4.33 -22.19
CA HIS A 199 16.74 -2.87 -22.07
C HIS A 199 17.04 -2.43 -20.63
N ILE A 200 17.79 -1.33 -20.48
CA ILE A 200 18.06 -0.69 -19.18
C ILE A 200 17.66 0.79 -19.20
N PRO A 201 17.46 1.45 -18.03
CA PRO A 201 17.22 2.89 -17.96
C PRO A 201 18.25 3.69 -18.77
N GLY A 202 17.82 4.80 -19.39
CA GLY A 202 18.70 5.62 -20.24
C GLY A 202 18.77 5.21 -21.71
N GLY A 203 17.93 4.25 -22.15
CA GLY A 203 17.75 3.94 -23.57
C GLY A 203 18.74 2.93 -24.13
N VAL A 204 19.54 2.27 -23.30
CA VAL A 204 20.51 1.27 -23.75
C VAL A 204 19.84 -0.11 -23.83
N ILE A 205 20.03 -0.80 -24.96
CA ILE A 205 19.67 -2.20 -25.16
C ILE A 205 20.97 -3.01 -25.21
N LEU A 206 21.12 -3.91 -24.26
CA LEU A 206 22.20 -4.88 -24.19
C LEU A 206 21.84 -6.08 -25.05
N LEU A 207 22.73 -6.47 -25.95
CA LEU A 207 22.53 -7.55 -26.90
C LEU A 207 23.53 -8.66 -26.62
N SER A 208 23.09 -9.91 -26.58
CA SER A 208 24.00 -11.06 -26.58
C SER A 208 24.81 -11.13 -27.88
N ARG A 209 26.10 -11.47 -27.75
CA ARG A 209 27.01 -11.80 -28.86
C ARG A 209 26.40 -12.84 -29.82
N THR A 210 25.70 -13.84 -29.31
CA THR A 210 25.11 -14.93 -30.11
C THR A 210 24.10 -14.42 -31.12
N MET A 211 23.36 -13.35 -30.80
CA MET A 211 22.39 -12.77 -31.76
C MET A 211 23.05 -12.06 -32.93
N VAL A 212 24.34 -11.76 -32.84
CA VAL A 212 25.11 -11.17 -33.93
C VAL A 212 25.83 -12.27 -34.71
N GLU A 213 26.45 -13.22 -34.01
CA GLU A 213 27.33 -14.21 -34.62
C GLU A 213 26.61 -15.47 -35.15
N ASP A 214 25.51 -15.90 -34.52
CA ASP A 214 24.87 -17.18 -34.83
C ASP A 214 23.81 -17.08 -35.95
N TYR A 215 23.45 -15.87 -36.37
CA TYR A 215 22.42 -15.63 -37.38
C TYR A 215 23.01 -15.11 -38.70
N GLU A 216 22.45 -15.58 -39.81
CA GLU A 216 22.90 -15.20 -41.16
C GLU A 216 22.43 -13.79 -41.57
N SER A 217 21.25 -13.37 -41.11
CA SER A 217 20.64 -12.08 -41.48
C SER A 217 20.59 -11.08 -40.31
N PRO A 218 20.87 -9.78 -40.56
CA PRO A 218 20.67 -8.71 -39.58
C PRO A 218 19.21 -8.51 -39.17
N ASP A 219 18.24 -9.02 -39.94
CA ASP A 219 16.81 -8.87 -39.66
C ASP A 219 16.41 -9.59 -38.37
N VAL A 220 17.07 -10.71 -38.06
CA VAL A 220 16.85 -11.45 -36.81
C VAL A 220 17.26 -10.59 -35.61
N LEU A 221 18.45 -9.99 -35.66
CA LEU A 221 18.93 -9.09 -34.60
C LEU A 221 18.00 -7.89 -34.44
N ALA A 222 17.55 -7.31 -35.55
CA ALA A 222 16.59 -6.22 -35.53
C ALA A 222 15.27 -6.62 -34.89
N GLY A 223 14.79 -7.84 -35.14
CA GLY A 223 13.60 -8.39 -34.49
C GLY A 223 13.71 -8.48 -32.97
N TYR A 224 14.86 -8.94 -32.45
CA TYR A 224 15.10 -8.93 -31.00
C TYR A 224 15.15 -7.50 -30.43
N ILE A 225 15.72 -6.54 -31.17
CA ILE A 225 15.71 -5.13 -30.77
C ILE A 225 14.27 -4.57 -30.74
N ILE A 226 13.46 -4.87 -31.75
CA ILE A 226 12.04 -4.50 -31.82
C ILE A 226 11.27 -5.07 -30.64
N ALA A 227 11.47 -6.35 -30.34
CA ALA A 227 10.83 -7.01 -29.22
C ALA A 227 11.16 -6.31 -27.89
N GLU A 228 12.41 -5.92 -27.67
CA GLU A 228 12.78 -5.18 -26.47
C GLU A 228 12.28 -3.72 -26.45
N GLN A 229 12.13 -3.06 -27.60
CA GLN A 229 11.48 -1.76 -27.68
C GLN A 229 9.99 -1.84 -27.28
N VAL A 230 9.26 -2.83 -27.79
CA VAL A 230 7.85 -3.06 -27.41
C VAL A 230 7.75 -3.42 -25.92
N ARG A 231 8.73 -4.17 -25.40
CA ARG A 231 8.82 -4.49 -23.97
C ARG A 231 9.00 -3.23 -23.12
N ARG A 232 9.87 -2.31 -23.54
CA ARG A 232 10.10 -1.02 -22.87
C ARG A 232 8.81 -0.19 -22.79
N GLU A 233 8.02 -0.18 -23.86
CA GLU A 233 6.74 0.54 -23.92
C GLU A 233 5.70 -0.09 -22.98
N THR A 234 5.69 -1.42 -22.88
CA THR A 234 4.78 -2.15 -21.99
C THR A 234 5.17 -1.99 -20.52
N ARG A 235 6.47 -1.93 -20.23
CA ARG A 235 7.00 -1.80 -18.86
C ARG A 235 8.26 -0.94 -18.86
N ASP A 236 8.14 0.26 -18.29
CA ASP A 236 9.26 1.20 -18.17
C ASP A 236 10.44 0.57 -17.37
N PRO A 237 11.69 0.66 -17.87
CA PRO A 237 12.87 0.08 -17.23
C PRO A 237 13.14 0.64 -15.82
N LEU A 238 12.91 1.94 -15.63
CA LEU A 238 13.04 2.59 -14.33
C LEU A 238 11.92 2.13 -13.41
N ARG A 239 10.68 1.98 -13.91
CA ARG A 239 9.59 1.38 -13.10
C ARG A 239 10.01 0.03 -12.56
N HIS A 240 10.53 -0.84 -13.42
CA HIS A 240 10.96 -2.17 -13.03
C HIS A 240 12.01 -2.14 -11.92
N LEU A 241 13.04 -1.31 -12.07
CA LEU A 241 14.05 -1.11 -11.03
C LEU A 241 13.41 -0.66 -9.71
N LEU A 242 12.55 0.35 -9.74
CA LEU A 242 11.95 0.92 -8.53
C LEU A 242 11.02 -0.07 -7.80
N GLU A 243 10.25 -0.87 -8.54
CA GLU A 243 9.42 -1.93 -7.99
C GLU A 243 10.27 -2.99 -7.28
N SER A 244 11.39 -3.40 -7.87
CA SER A 244 12.31 -4.38 -7.27
C SER A 244 13.09 -3.82 -6.07
N ALA A 245 13.46 -2.53 -6.11
CA ALA A 245 14.22 -1.86 -5.07
C ALA A 245 13.37 -1.51 -3.83
N GLY A 246 12.06 -1.34 -4.02
CA GLY A 246 11.09 -1.05 -2.97
C GLY A 246 11.01 0.42 -2.53
N LEU A 247 9.98 0.71 -1.72
CA LEU A 247 9.56 2.08 -1.36
C LEU A 247 10.69 2.95 -0.78
N VAL A 248 11.51 2.40 0.12
CA VAL A 248 12.59 3.17 0.78
C VAL A 248 13.65 3.62 -0.23
N ALA A 249 14.01 2.76 -1.18
CA ALA A 249 14.96 3.10 -2.24
C ALA A 249 14.38 4.16 -3.17
N THR A 250 13.10 4.05 -3.54
CA THR A 250 12.41 5.04 -4.37
C THR A 250 12.33 6.41 -3.69
N LEU A 251 11.98 6.46 -2.39
CA LEU A 251 11.96 7.71 -1.63
C LEU A 251 13.35 8.34 -1.51
N ARG A 252 14.39 7.52 -1.33
CA ARG A 252 15.78 8.00 -1.33
C ARG A 252 16.18 8.58 -2.69
N LEU A 253 15.78 7.96 -3.79
CA LEU A 253 16.00 8.52 -5.13
C LEU A 253 15.29 9.88 -5.27
N LEU A 254 14.04 10.00 -4.85
CA LEU A 254 13.28 11.25 -4.96
C LEU A 254 13.86 12.39 -4.13
N THR A 255 14.41 12.08 -2.95
CA THR A 255 14.90 13.08 -2.00
C THR A 255 16.38 13.42 -2.17
N THR A 256 17.19 12.46 -2.61
CA THR A 256 18.66 12.61 -2.73
C THR A 256 19.16 12.53 -4.16
N SER A 257 18.28 12.23 -5.13
CA SER A 257 18.62 11.99 -6.53
C SER A 257 19.64 10.87 -6.72
N ARG A 258 19.71 9.90 -5.78
CA ARG A 258 20.63 8.76 -5.80
C ARG A 258 19.91 7.47 -5.46
N MET A 259 20.16 6.42 -6.24
CA MET A 259 19.74 5.06 -5.92
C MET A 259 20.72 4.41 -4.92
N PRO A 260 20.25 3.57 -3.98
CA PRO A 260 21.13 2.72 -3.19
C PRO A 260 21.95 1.79 -4.09
N GLU A 261 23.25 1.63 -3.79
CA GLU A 261 24.14 0.76 -4.58
C GLU A 261 23.68 -0.71 -4.55
N SER A 262 23.23 -1.21 -3.40
CA SER A 262 22.71 -2.57 -3.28
C SER A 262 21.49 -2.81 -4.17
N ALA A 263 20.59 -1.83 -4.31
CA ALA A 263 19.44 -1.93 -5.18
C ALA A 263 19.84 -2.00 -6.67
N ILE A 264 20.90 -1.27 -7.07
CA ILE A 264 21.46 -1.36 -8.42
C ILE A 264 22.10 -2.73 -8.64
N GLU A 265 22.88 -3.23 -7.67
CA GLU A 265 23.54 -4.54 -7.76
C GLU A 265 22.53 -5.69 -7.85
N ASP A 266 21.52 -5.71 -6.98
CA ASP A 266 20.50 -6.76 -6.95
C ASP A 266 19.67 -6.76 -8.23
N HIS A 267 19.27 -5.57 -8.70
CA HIS A 267 18.52 -5.45 -9.95
C HIS A 267 19.36 -5.84 -11.18
N ALA A 268 20.65 -5.50 -11.21
CA ALA A 268 21.55 -5.94 -12.28
C ALA A 268 21.63 -7.48 -12.38
N LYS A 269 21.69 -8.18 -11.24
CA LYS A 269 21.65 -9.66 -11.19
C LYS A 269 20.28 -10.20 -11.64
N GLN A 270 19.20 -9.54 -11.21
CA GLN A 270 17.85 -9.91 -11.59
C GLN A 270 17.67 -9.85 -13.11
N LEU A 271 18.05 -8.75 -13.77
CA LEU A 271 17.92 -8.58 -15.22
C LEU A 271 18.63 -9.69 -16.02
N LEU A 272 19.76 -10.21 -15.54
CA LEU A 272 20.50 -11.29 -16.20
C LEU A 272 19.85 -12.68 -16.05
N THR A 273 19.00 -12.86 -15.04
CA THR A 273 18.50 -14.18 -14.64
C THR A 273 16.99 -14.34 -14.78
N GLU A 274 16.25 -13.24 -14.85
CA GLU A 274 14.80 -13.25 -14.89
C GLU A 274 14.25 -13.82 -16.20
N LYS A 275 13.06 -14.42 -16.10
CA LYS A 275 12.30 -14.86 -17.26
C LYS A 275 11.54 -13.67 -17.85
N ARG A 276 11.65 -13.48 -19.16
CA ARG A 276 10.98 -12.38 -19.85
C ARG A 276 9.49 -12.67 -20.02
N ALA A 277 8.68 -11.63 -19.87
CA ALA A 277 7.25 -11.72 -20.08
C ALA A 277 6.94 -11.96 -21.57
N PRO A 278 5.86 -12.69 -21.92
CA PRO A 278 5.38 -12.72 -23.29
C PRO A 278 4.96 -11.31 -23.73
N LEU A 279 5.10 -11.01 -25.02
CA LEU A 279 4.71 -9.73 -25.60
C LEU A 279 3.40 -9.90 -26.39
N PRO A 280 2.51 -8.89 -26.41
CA PRO A 280 1.31 -8.93 -27.25
C PRO A 280 1.70 -8.95 -28.73
N THR A 281 1.33 -10.00 -29.46
CA THR A 281 1.61 -10.14 -30.90
C THR A 281 1.17 -8.93 -31.73
N PRO A 282 -0.03 -8.34 -31.54
CA PRO A 282 -0.43 -7.18 -32.33
C PRO A 282 0.49 -5.97 -32.15
N ALA A 283 1.02 -5.76 -30.94
CA ALA A 283 1.95 -4.67 -30.67
C ALA A 283 3.33 -4.93 -31.33
N LEU A 284 3.77 -6.20 -31.38
CA LEU A 284 4.97 -6.57 -32.12
C LEU A 284 4.81 -6.33 -33.62
N LEU A 285 3.74 -6.86 -34.23
CA LEU A 285 3.50 -6.73 -35.67
C LEU A 285 3.43 -5.26 -36.10
N ALA A 286 2.70 -4.42 -35.35
CA ALA A 286 2.64 -2.98 -35.62
C ALA A 286 4.04 -2.31 -35.57
N ARG A 287 4.93 -2.78 -34.69
CA ARG A 287 6.28 -2.24 -34.57
C ARG A 287 7.20 -2.72 -35.71
N PHE A 288 7.06 -3.97 -36.14
CA PHE A 288 7.73 -4.50 -37.34
C PHE A 288 7.30 -3.74 -38.60
N GLU A 289 6.01 -3.46 -38.74
CA GLU A 289 5.46 -2.67 -39.85
C GLU A 289 6.02 -1.24 -39.85
N THR A 290 6.03 -0.56 -38.69
CA THR A 290 6.55 0.81 -38.55
C THR A 290 8.03 0.92 -38.95
N LEU A 291 8.80 -0.13 -38.67
CA LEU A 291 10.23 -0.18 -39.02
C LEU A 291 10.49 -0.76 -40.40
N GLU A 292 9.47 -1.23 -41.11
CA GLU A 292 9.59 -1.95 -42.38
C GLU A 292 10.60 -3.11 -42.27
N ILE A 293 10.44 -3.97 -41.26
CA ILE A 293 11.26 -5.17 -41.04
C ILE A 293 10.35 -6.40 -41.00
N PRO A 294 10.69 -7.51 -41.67
CA PRO A 294 9.89 -8.73 -41.63
C PRO A 294 9.85 -9.31 -40.22
N SER A 295 8.65 -9.68 -39.76
CA SER A 295 8.50 -10.32 -38.45
C SER A 295 8.69 -11.85 -38.49
N SER A 296 8.62 -12.45 -39.68
CA SER A 296 8.81 -13.90 -39.87
C SER A 296 10.20 -14.39 -39.48
N THR A 297 11.26 -13.64 -39.82
CA THR A 297 12.66 -13.99 -39.48
C THR A 297 12.87 -14.06 -37.96
N TYR A 298 12.30 -13.10 -37.23
CA TYR A 298 12.27 -13.11 -35.76
C TYR A 298 11.43 -14.28 -35.22
N GLY A 299 10.27 -14.55 -35.81
CA GLY A 299 9.41 -15.67 -35.43
C GLY A 299 10.14 -17.01 -35.48
N TYR A 300 10.86 -17.29 -36.57
CA TYR A 300 11.67 -18.51 -36.71
C TYR A 300 12.92 -18.53 -35.82
N ALA A 301 13.49 -17.37 -35.50
CA ALA A 301 14.62 -17.27 -34.57
C ALA A 301 14.22 -17.58 -33.12
N VAL A 302 13.00 -17.22 -32.71
CA VAL A 302 12.46 -17.52 -31.38
C VAL A 302 12.00 -18.98 -31.29
N ASP A 303 11.37 -19.49 -32.35
CA ASP A 303 10.93 -20.87 -32.45
C ASP A 303 11.18 -21.39 -33.87
N VAL A 304 12.18 -22.26 -33.99
CA VAL A 304 12.60 -22.86 -35.28
C VAL A 304 11.47 -23.67 -35.93
N THR A 305 10.55 -24.22 -35.14
CA THR A 305 9.39 -24.95 -35.68
C THR A 305 8.30 -24.02 -36.20
N GLY A 306 8.25 -22.78 -35.68
CA GLY A 306 7.23 -21.79 -35.97
C GLY A 306 5.87 -22.05 -35.30
N GLU A 307 5.71 -23.11 -34.52
CA GLU A 307 4.40 -23.47 -33.93
C GLU A 307 3.93 -22.44 -32.88
N LEU A 308 4.85 -21.98 -32.01
CA LEU A 308 4.55 -21.00 -30.96
C LEU A 308 4.52 -19.56 -31.50
N THR A 309 5.21 -19.31 -32.61
CA THR A 309 5.37 -17.99 -33.22
C THR A 309 4.58 -17.84 -34.52
N LEU A 310 3.70 -18.78 -34.84
CA LEU A 310 2.86 -18.76 -36.05
C LEU A 310 2.16 -17.41 -36.28
N PRO A 311 1.59 -16.73 -35.26
CA PRO A 311 0.98 -15.42 -35.46
C PRO A 311 1.95 -14.32 -35.91
N LEU A 312 3.24 -14.42 -35.61
CA LEU A 312 4.27 -13.51 -36.11
C LEU A 312 4.67 -13.87 -37.55
N ILE A 313 4.64 -15.15 -37.91
CA ILE A 313 5.04 -15.62 -39.23
C ILE A 313 3.94 -15.36 -40.26
N GLU A 314 2.70 -15.74 -39.98
CA GLU A 314 1.55 -15.52 -40.88
C GLU A 314 1.09 -14.05 -40.89
N GLY A 315 1.32 -13.34 -39.78
CA GLY A 315 0.99 -11.92 -39.64
C GLY A 315 2.05 -10.98 -40.19
N ASP A 316 3.06 -11.48 -40.91
CA ASP A 316 4.21 -10.68 -41.34
C ASP A 316 3.80 -9.51 -42.24
N PRO A 317 3.98 -8.24 -41.79
CA PRO A 317 3.51 -7.07 -42.55
C PRO A 317 4.21 -6.90 -43.89
N LEU A 318 5.39 -7.52 -44.07
CA LEU A 318 6.18 -7.43 -45.29
C LEU A 318 6.22 -8.73 -46.11
N ALA A 319 5.29 -9.66 -45.86
CA ALA A 319 5.19 -10.89 -46.62
C ALA A 319 5.09 -10.62 -48.14
N GLY A 320 6.10 -11.06 -48.90
CA GLY A 320 6.15 -10.90 -50.36
C GLY A 320 6.53 -9.51 -50.87
N ALA A 321 6.90 -8.57 -49.99
CA ALA A 321 7.42 -7.25 -50.38
C ALA A 321 8.94 -7.29 -50.65
N THR A 322 9.42 -6.35 -51.47
CA THR A 322 10.88 -6.10 -51.59
C THR A 322 11.31 -5.22 -50.42
N GLN A 323 12.32 -5.67 -49.67
CA GLN A 323 12.68 -5.08 -48.38
C GLN A 323 13.99 -4.31 -48.49
N GLU A 324 14.07 -3.15 -47.86
CA GLU A 324 15.36 -2.50 -47.65
C GLU A 324 16.09 -3.25 -46.52
N PRO A 325 17.32 -3.74 -46.76
CA PRO A 325 18.04 -4.50 -45.76
C PRO A 325 18.33 -3.63 -44.52
N VAL A 326 18.18 -4.21 -43.32
CA VAL A 326 18.47 -3.52 -42.05
C VAL A 326 19.90 -2.98 -42.03
N LEU A 327 20.84 -3.76 -42.57
CA LEU A 327 22.23 -3.38 -42.77
C LEU A 327 22.73 -3.95 -44.11
N PRO A 328 23.63 -3.25 -44.81
CA PRO A 328 24.37 -3.86 -45.92
C PRO A 328 25.20 -5.07 -45.44
N ASP A 329 25.32 -6.11 -46.27
CA ASP A 329 26.04 -7.35 -45.93
C ASP A 329 27.46 -7.10 -45.38
N SER A 330 28.21 -6.18 -46.00
CA SER A 330 29.56 -5.86 -45.55
C SER A 330 29.62 -5.17 -44.18
N ALA A 331 28.53 -4.50 -43.77
CA ALA A 331 28.39 -3.94 -42.43
C ALA A 331 27.97 -5.03 -41.44
N TRP A 332 27.08 -5.94 -41.85
CA TRP A 332 26.70 -7.09 -41.04
C TRP A 332 27.90 -7.97 -40.70
N VAL A 333 28.67 -8.42 -41.69
CA VAL A 333 29.88 -9.24 -41.48
C VAL A 333 30.89 -8.56 -40.54
N ARG A 334 31.08 -7.24 -40.66
CA ARG A 334 31.94 -6.49 -39.73
C ARG A 334 31.38 -6.48 -38.32
N LEU A 335 30.06 -6.37 -38.17
CA LEU A 335 29.39 -6.39 -36.87
C LEU A 335 29.53 -7.76 -36.19
N GLN A 336 29.52 -8.86 -36.94
CA GLN A 336 29.75 -10.21 -36.41
C GLN A 336 31.13 -10.33 -35.74
N ALA A 337 32.14 -9.62 -36.23
CA ALA A 337 33.48 -9.58 -35.62
C ALA A 337 33.61 -8.58 -34.44
N ILE A 338 32.53 -7.97 -33.94
CA ILE A 338 32.60 -6.91 -32.91
C ILE A 338 33.25 -7.38 -31.60
N CYS A 339 33.08 -8.66 -31.26
CA CYS A 339 33.60 -9.24 -30.03
C CYS A 339 35.01 -9.84 -30.16
N GLU A 340 35.61 -9.81 -31.35
CA GLU A 340 36.97 -10.34 -31.61
C GLU A 340 38.09 -9.34 -31.29
N GLY A 341 37.75 -8.07 -31.06
CA GLY A 341 38.67 -6.98 -30.72
C GLY A 341 39.16 -6.93 -29.28
#